data_AF-A0A7X7B7F5-F1
#
_entry.id   AF-A0A7X7B7F5-F1
#
_cell.length_a   1.000
_cell.length_b   1.000
_cell.length_c   1.000
_cell.angle_alpha   90.00
_cell.angle_beta   90.00
_cell.angle_gamma   90.00
#
_symmetry.space_group_name_H-M   'P 1'
#
loop_
_entity.id
_entity.type
_entity.pdbx_description
1 polymer ?
#
loop_
_entity_poly.entity_id
_entity_poly.type
_entity_poly.pdbx_seq_one_letter_code
_entity_poly.pdbx_strand_id
1 'polypeptide(L)'
;MLNDPQANYELIHANAKRFPIPVAQSVIDLTMEAEAFGAKIDYTKTGLPTIVEEPVSDRESIEKLKVPEVGDARTHVFLKAAEMAVKNPEGQIVMGNLDSSGVFNEGTPEYVEEMARNLLEKVGSYKNFVLASGCDLSPTTPLENLDAFYKALKEYMKAKNRE
;
A
#
# COMPACT_ATOMS: atom_id res chain seq x y z
N MET A 1 3.65 8.06 -16.59
CA MET A 1 2.78 7.60 -15.50
C MET A 1 3.59 7.05 -14.34
N LEU A 2 4.23 5.87 -14.45
CA LEU A 2 4.86 5.18 -13.29
C LEU A 2 6.00 5.93 -12.58
N ASN A 3 6.57 6.97 -13.20
CA ASN A 3 7.61 7.83 -12.63
C ASN A 3 7.13 9.25 -12.32
N ASP A 4 5.82 9.48 -12.39
CA ASP A 4 5.21 10.81 -12.25
C ASP A 4 4.03 10.74 -11.25
N PRO A 5 4.16 11.41 -10.08
CA PRO A 5 3.11 11.42 -9.08
C PRO A 5 1.82 12.09 -9.57
N GLN A 6 1.95 13.15 -10.36
CA GLN A 6 0.82 13.92 -10.88
C GLN A 6 0.04 13.08 -11.87
N ALA A 7 0.72 12.42 -12.80
CA ALA A 7 0.09 11.50 -13.75
C ALA A 7 -0.60 10.31 -13.05
N ASN A 8 -0.03 9.79 -11.96
CA ASN A 8 -0.68 8.75 -11.15
C ASN A 8 -1.96 9.28 -10.49
N TYR A 9 -1.90 10.45 -9.86
CA TYR A 9 -3.08 11.08 -9.27
C TYR A 9 -4.16 11.37 -10.32
N GLU A 10 -3.79 11.88 -11.49
CA GLU A 10 -4.71 12.14 -12.59
C GLU A 10 -5.39 10.87 -13.08
N LEU A 11 -4.69 9.73 -13.14
CA LEU A 11 -5.31 8.44 -13.44
C LEU A 11 -6.34 8.06 -12.37
N ILE A 12 -5.96 8.15 -11.09
CA ILE A 12 -6.85 7.83 -9.96
C ILE A 12 -8.11 8.71 -10.04
N HIS A 13 -7.94 10.02 -10.21
CA HIS A 13 -9.02 11.01 -10.29
C HIS A 13 -9.85 10.90 -11.57
N ALA A 14 -9.25 10.59 -12.71
CA ALA A 14 -9.97 10.42 -13.96
C ALA A 14 -10.84 9.15 -13.94
N ASN A 15 -10.33 8.04 -13.40
CA ASN A 15 -11.13 6.83 -13.21
C ASN A 15 -12.29 7.06 -12.24
N ALA A 16 -12.01 7.75 -11.13
CA ALA A 16 -12.99 8.19 -10.15
C ALA A 16 -14.11 9.06 -10.74
N LYS A 17 -13.78 9.96 -11.67
CA LYS A 17 -14.75 10.85 -12.32
C LYS A 17 -15.53 10.16 -13.44
N ARG A 18 -14.85 9.29 -14.20
CA ARG A 18 -15.42 8.66 -15.40
C ARG A 18 -16.42 7.57 -15.04
N PHE A 19 -16.18 6.86 -13.94
CA PHE A 19 -17.02 5.76 -13.50
C PHE A 19 -17.50 6.05 -12.07
N PRO A 20 -18.75 5.70 -11.71
CA PRO A 20 -19.27 5.90 -10.35
C PRO A 20 -18.64 4.89 -9.37
N ILE A 21 -17.32 4.96 -9.23
CA ILE A 21 -16.53 4.08 -8.37
C ILE A 21 -16.50 4.73 -6.98
N PRO A 22 -17.11 4.11 -5.96
CA PRO A 22 -17.16 4.67 -4.62
C PRO A 22 -15.80 4.62 -3.91
N VAL A 23 -14.88 3.75 -4.37
CA VAL A 23 -13.56 3.50 -3.77
C VAL A 23 -12.45 3.65 -4.80
N ALA A 24 -11.55 4.61 -4.61
CA ALA A 24 -10.34 4.72 -5.44
C ALA A 24 -9.19 3.93 -4.82
N GLN A 25 -8.62 2.99 -5.58
CA GLN A 25 -7.40 2.29 -5.21
C GLN A 25 -6.18 3.10 -5.67
N SER A 26 -5.17 3.21 -4.80
CA SER A 26 -3.87 3.77 -5.21
C SER A 26 -3.24 2.87 -6.26
N VAL A 27 -2.77 3.46 -7.35
CA VAL A 27 -2.05 2.72 -8.39
C VAL A 27 -0.72 2.24 -7.82
N ILE A 28 -0.38 0.98 -8.10
CA ILE A 28 0.93 0.40 -7.82
C ILE A 28 1.37 -0.45 -9.02
N ASP A 29 2.66 -0.75 -9.11
CA ASP A 29 3.18 -1.78 -10.00
C ASP A 29 4.21 -2.65 -9.25
N LEU A 30 4.26 -3.94 -9.58
CA LEU A 30 5.02 -4.95 -8.84
C LEU A 30 6.54 -4.76 -8.88
N THR A 31 7.04 -3.91 -9.77
CA THR A 31 8.49 -3.68 -9.89
C THR A 31 8.98 -2.58 -8.97
N MET A 32 8.08 -1.83 -8.33
CA MET A 32 8.51 -0.76 -7.42
C MET A 32 9.21 -1.31 -6.19
N GLU A 33 8.73 -2.43 -5.65
CA GLU A 33 9.31 -3.07 -4.48
C GLU A 33 10.69 -3.64 -4.83
N ALA A 34 10.78 -4.37 -5.94
CA ALA A 34 12.04 -4.91 -6.43
C ALA A 34 13.09 -3.81 -6.66
N GLU A 35 12.68 -2.67 -7.23
CA GLU A 35 13.57 -1.52 -7.43
C GLU A 35 13.99 -0.84 -6.13
N ALA A 36 13.10 -0.78 -5.12
CA ALA A 36 13.47 -0.30 -3.80
C ALA A 36 14.59 -1.16 -3.18
N PHE A 37 14.60 -2.47 -3.47
CA PHE A 37 15.70 -3.38 -3.11
C PHE A 37 16.91 -3.33 -4.06
N GLY A 38 16.89 -2.48 -5.08
CA GLY A 38 18.01 -2.25 -6.00
C GLY A 38 17.95 -3.02 -7.33
N ALA A 39 16.83 -3.67 -7.65
CA ALA A 39 16.64 -4.27 -8.96
C ALA A 39 16.61 -3.21 -10.07
N LYS A 40 17.14 -3.54 -11.26
CA LYS A 40 17.04 -2.65 -12.42
C LYS A 40 15.79 -2.96 -13.21
N ILE A 41 15.08 -1.90 -13.56
CA ILE A 41 13.78 -1.98 -14.23
C ILE A 41 13.89 -1.44 -15.66
N ASP A 42 13.34 -2.20 -16.60
CA ASP A 42 13.17 -1.79 -17.99
C ASP A 42 11.75 -1.22 -18.20
N TYR A 43 11.72 0.03 -18.64
CA TYR A 43 10.51 0.80 -18.95
C TYR A 43 10.29 0.99 -20.46
N THR A 44 11.19 0.47 -21.29
CA THR A 44 11.23 0.78 -22.73
C THR A 44 10.20 0.00 -23.53
N LYS A 45 9.69 -1.10 -22.98
CA LYS A 45 8.65 -1.91 -23.59
C LYS A 45 7.29 -1.24 -23.39
N THR A 46 6.47 -1.19 -24.44
CA THR A 46 5.04 -0.91 -24.31
C THR A 46 4.38 -2.01 -23.48
N GLY A 47 4.10 -1.74 -22.21
CA GLY A 47 3.55 -2.70 -21.26
C GLY A 47 3.89 -2.37 -19.81
N LEU A 48 3.74 -3.36 -18.93
CA LEU A 48 4.19 -3.26 -17.55
C LEU A 48 5.73 -3.23 -17.50
N PRO A 49 6.33 -2.51 -16.54
CA PRO A 49 7.76 -2.56 -16.30
C PRO A 49 8.21 -3.99 -15.98
N THR A 50 9.44 -4.33 -16.34
CA THR A 50 10.03 -5.65 -16.07
C THR A 50 11.38 -5.53 -15.42
N ILE A 51 11.68 -6.42 -14.48
CA ILE A 51 13.02 -6.57 -13.90
C ILE A 51 13.97 -7.10 -15.00
N VAL A 52 15.13 -6.45 -15.14
CA VAL A 52 16.21 -6.89 -16.05
C VAL A 52 17.49 -7.23 -15.32
N GLU A 53 17.63 -6.86 -14.06
CA GLU A 53 18.76 -7.24 -13.21
C GLU A 53 18.27 -7.38 -11.77
N GLU A 54 18.57 -8.52 -11.17
CA GLU A 54 18.21 -8.85 -9.79
C GLU A 54 19.40 -8.58 -8.87
N PRO A 55 19.19 -7.95 -7.70
CA PRO A 55 20.27 -7.67 -6.75
C PRO A 55 20.68 -8.91 -5.92
N VAL A 56 19.99 -10.04 -6.12
CA VAL A 56 20.16 -11.27 -5.34
C VAL A 56 20.62 -12.41 -6.25
N SER A 57 21.77 -13.00 -5.93
CA SER A 57 22.31 -14.19 -6.62
C SER A 57 22.61 -15.35 -5.69
N ASP A 58 22.73 -15.07 -4.39
CA ASP A 58 23.13 -16.02 -3.36
C ASP A 58 22.74 -15.52 -1.96
N ARG A 59 22.96 -16.34 -0.93
CA ARG A 59 22.62 -15.98 0.45
C ARG A 59 23.38 -14.78 0.98
N GLU A 60 24.64 -14.60 0.58
CA GLU A 60 25.47 -13.48 1.03
C GLU A 60 24.93 -12.14 0.48
N SER A 61 24.42 -12.15 -0.76
CA SER A 61 23.77 -10.98 -1.36
C SER A 61 22.48 -10.59 -0.61
N ILE A 62 21.71 -11.57 -0.11
CA ILE A 62 20.52 -11.33 0.73
C ILE A 62 20.91 -10.65 2.05
N GLU A 63 21.95 -11.15 2.72
CA GLU A 63 22.42 -10.60 4.00
C GLU A 63 22.94 -9.16 3.89
N LYS A 64 23.32 -8.72 2.67
CA LYS A 64 23.76 -7.36 2.37
C LYS A 64 22.61 -6.43 1.97
N LEU A 65 21.41 -6.95 1.69
CA LEU A 65 20.27 -6.12 1.35
C LEU A 65 19.88 -5.26 2.55
N LYS A 66 19.60 -3.98 2.26
CA LYS A 66 18.97 -3.08 3.21
C LYS A 66 17.48 -3.11 2.98
N VAL A 67 16.71 -3.21 4.06
CA VAL A 67 15.27 -3.01 4.02
C VAL A 67 15.02 -1.54 3.65
N PRO A 68 14.32 -1.25 2.53
CA PRO A 68 14.07 0.12 2.09
C PRO A 68 13.15 0.87 3.05
N GLU A 69 13.33 2.19 3.15
CA GLU A 69 12.41 3.07 3.85
C GLU A 69 11.19 3.41 2.99
N VAL A 70 10.08 3.78 3.63
CA VAL A 70 8.88 4.25 2.93
C VAL A 70 9.22 5.53 2.15
N GLY A 71 9.10 5.47 0.81
CA GLY A 71 9.48 6.56 -0.08
C GLY A 71 10.75 6.29 -0.89
N ASP A 72 11.53 5.26 -0.56
CA ASP A 72 12.72 4.89 -1.32
C ASP A 72 12.42 4.50 -2.78
N ALA A 73 13.43 4.70 -3.64
CA ALA A 73 13.33 4.48 -5.08
C ALA A 73 12.07 5.12 -5.66
N ARG A 74 11.20 4.36 -6.35
CA ARG A 74 9.95 4.89 -6.91
C ARG A 74 8.77 4.87 -5.97
N THR A 75 8.88 4.29 -4.78
CA THR A 75 7.74 4.22 -3.86
C THR A 75 7.22 5.61 -3.46
N HIS A 76 8.09 6.65 -3.45
CA HIS A 76 7.65 8.04 -3.25
C HIS A 76 6.65 8.55 -4.29
N VAL A 77 6.68 8.02 -5.51
CA VAL A 77 5.78 8.45 -6.59
C VAL A 77 4.34 8.12 -6.23
N PHE A 78 4.12 6.88 -5.80
CA PHE A 78 2.82 6.35 -5.42
C PHE A 78 2.34 6.94 -4.10
N LEU A 79 3.25 7.15 -3.14
CA LEU A 79 2.95 7.84 -1.89
C LEU A 79 2.41 9.25 -2.12
N LYS A 80 3.10 10.05 -2.95
CA LYS A 80 2.64 11.40 -3.31
C LYS A 80 1.31 11.39 -4.05
N ALA A 81 1.09 10.42 -4.94
CA ALA A 81 -0.19 10.28 -5.65
C ALA A 81 -1.35 9.96 -4.70
N ALA A 82 -1.13 9.06 -3.74
CA ALA A 82 -2.10 8.74 -2.70
C ALA A 82 -2.41 9.97 -1.83
N GLU A 83 -1.38 10.73 -1.42
CA GLU A 83 -1.57 11.98 -0.67
C GLU A 83 -2.43 13.01 -1.43
N MET A 84 -2.24 13.14 -2.75
CA MET A 84 -3.07 14.01 -3.58
C MET A 84 -4.51 13.51 -3.68
N ALA A 85 -4.70 12.19 -3.82
CA ALA A 85 -6.01 11.56 -3.90
C ALA A 85 -6.82 11.76 -2.61
N VAL A 86 -6.21 11.55 -1.43
CA VAL A 86 -6.92 11.71 -0.14
C VAL A 86 -7.27 13.17 0.18
N LYS A 87 -6.48 14.13 -0.31
CA LYS A 87 -6.75 15.57 -0.15
C LYS A 87 -7.87 16.06 -1.06
N ASN A 88 -8.33 15.25 -2.02
CA ASN A 88 -9.36 15.63 -2.97
C ASN A 88 -10.74 15.74 -2.28
N PRO A 89 -11.33 16.94 -2.21
CA PRO A 89 -12.60 17.16 -1.51
C PRO A 89 -13.83 16.62 -2.28
N GLU A 90 -13.67 16.15 -3.53
CA GLU A 90 -14.77 15.61 -4.35
C GLU A 90 -15.15 14.15 -4.05
N GLY A 91 -14.70 13.58 -2.93
CA GLY A 91 -15.43 12.54 -2.20
C GLY A 91 -15.37 11.13 -2.78
N GLN A 92 -14.29 10.43 -2.49
CA GLN A 92 -14.25 8.97 -2.58
C GLN A 92 -13.86 8.35 -1.27
N ILE A 93 -14.39 7.15 -1.04
CA ILE A 93 -13.86 6.29 0.00
C ILE A 93 -12.44 5.88 -0.42
N VAL A 94 -11.48 6.09 0.47
CA VAL A 94 -10.11 5.65 0.31
C VAL A 94 -9.96 4.39 1.15
N MET A 95 -9.52 3.30 0.53
CA MET A 95 -9.35 2.02 1.19
C MET A 95 -7.89 1.58 1.15
N GLY A 96 -7.34 1.09 2.26
CA GLY A 96 -5.96 0.56 2.31
C GLY A 96 -5.22 0.95 3.59
N ASN A 97 -3.89 0.96 3.60
CA ASN A 97 -2.98 0.40 2.59
C ASN A 97 -1.94 -0.55 3.21
N LEU A 98 -2.33 -1.27 4.28
CA LEU A 98 -1.42 -2.19 4.95
C LEU A 98 -0.87 -3.23 3.97
N ASP A 99 0.43 -3.49 4.04
CA ASP A 99 1.13 -4.41 3.14
C ASP A 99 0.58 -5.85 3.24
N SER A 100 0.03 -6.35 2.14
CA SER A 100 -0.50 -7.72 2.05
C SER A 100 0.55 -8.80 2.32
N SER A 101 1.82 -8.53 2.03
CA SER A 101 2.91 -9.50 2.18
C SER A 101 3.58 -9.34 3.54
N GLY A 102 4.25 -8.21 3.78
CA GLY A 102 5.05 -8.01 4.98
C GLY A 102 4.22 -7.91 6.27
N VAL A 103 3.01 -7.33 6.21
CA VAL A 103 2.12 -7.26 7.39
C VAL A 103 1.26 -8.51 7.48
N PHE A 104 0.46 -8.81 6.45
CA PHE A 104 -0.53 -9.89 6.56
C PHE A 104 0.05 -11.29 6.43
N ASN A 105 0.99 -11.56 5.51
CA ASN A 105 1.53 -12.92 5.32
C ASN A 105 2.69 -13.23 6.27
N GLU A 106 3.64 -12.30 6.40
CA GLU A 106 4.92 -12.53 7.07
C GLU A 106 4.94 -12.02 8.52
N GLY A 107 4.02 -11.13 8.88
CA GLY A 107 3.91 -10.56 10.23
C GLY A 107 3.36 -11.54 11.27
N THR A 108 3.54 -11.19 12.54
CA THR A 108 2.85 -11.86 13.66
C THR A 108 1.51 -11.16 13.95
N PRO A 109 0.56 -11.82 14.64
CA PRO A 109 -0.72 -11.21 15.01
C PRO A 109 -0.54 -9.87 15.75
N GLU A 110 0.42 -9.79 16.67
CA GLU A 110 0.71 -8.57 17.43
C GLU A 110 1.16 -7.43 16.52
N TYR A 111 2.03 -7.74 15.55
CA TYR A 111 2.51 -6.76 14.59
C TYR A 111 1.37 -6.27 13.68
N VAL A 112 0.49 -7.17 13.23
CA VAL A 112 -0.68 -6.79 12.42
C VAL A 112 -1.62 -5.87 13.20
N GLU A 113 -1.90 -6.19 14.46
CA GLU A 113 -2.74 -5.37 15.33
C GLU A 113 -2.15 -3.97 15.53
N GLU A 114 -0.83 -3.88 15.77
CA GLU A 114 -0.11 -2.62 15.93
C GLU A 114 -0.17 -1.78 14.65
N MET A 115 0.13 -2.36 13.51
CA MET A 115 0.14 -1.65 12.22
C MET A 115 -1.26 -1.15 11.84
N ALA A 116 -2.29 -1.97 12.06
CA ALA A 116 -3.68 -1.57 11.87
C ALA A 116 -4.09 -0.39 12.77
N ARG A 117 -3.71 -0.44 14.04
CA ARG A 117 -3.99 0.64 15.00
C ARG A 117 -3.29 1.94 14.62
N ASN A 118 -1.99 1.86 14.30
CA ASN A 118 -1.18 3.01 13.89
C ASN A 118 -1.77 3.71 12.64
N LEU A 119 -2.30 2.94 11.69
CA LEU A 119 -2.96 3.50 10.51
C LEU A 119 -4.29 4.17 10.86
N LEU A 120 -5.11 3.52 11.69
CA LEU A 120 -6.39 4.07 12.17
C LEU A 120 -6.22 5.37 12.97
N GLU A 121 -5.17 5.49 13.78
CA GLU A 121 -4.89 6.73 14.53
C GLU A 121 -4.56 7.90 13.62
N LYS A 122 -3.86 7.65 12.51
CA LYS A 122 -3.44 8.70 11.56
C LYS A 122 -4.56 9.16 10.64
N VAL A 123 -5.37 8.22 10.15
CA VAL A 123 -6.35 8.51 9.07
C VAL A 123 -7.75 7.94 9.31
N GLY A 124 -7.96 7.14 10.36
CA GLY A 124 -9.28 6.57 10.69
C GLY A 124 -10.31 7.59 11.18
N SER A 125 -9.91 8.83 11.44
CA SER A 125 -10.82 9.94 11.75
C SER A 125 -11.55 10.47 10.52
N TYR A 126 -10.96 10.34 9.32
CA TYR A 126 -11.58 10.77 8.06
C TYR A 126 -12.79 9.89 7.73
N LYS A 127 -13.94 10.52 7.48
CA LYS A 127 -15.22 9.83 7.27
C LYS A 127 -15.24 8.99 5.98
N ASN A 128 -14.34 9.27 5.07
CA ASN A 128 -14.19 8.59 3.79
C ASN A 128 -12.96 7.67 3.76
N PHE A 129 -12.49 7.16 4.90
CA PHE A 129 -11.41 6.17 4.96
C PHE A 129 -11.93 4.80 5.41
N VAL A 130 -11.49 3.74 4.74
CA VAL A 130 -11.75 2.34 5.07
C VAL A 130 -10.41 1.64 5.28
N LEU A 131 -10.20 1.10 6.47
CA LEU A 131 -9.01 0.30 6.75
C LEU A 131 -9.04 -1.00 5.92
N ALA A 132 -7.98 -1.29 5.17
CA ALA A 132 -7.83 -2.54 4.43
C ALA A 132 -6.36 -2.88 4.12
N SER A 133 -6.14 -4.04 3.51
CA SER A 133 -4.89 -4.33 2.80
C SER A 133 -4.70 -3.41 1.59
N GLY A 134 -3.45 -3.19 1.20
CA GLY A 134 -3.08 -2.40 0.02
C GLY A 134 -3.29 -3.12 -1.31
N CYS A 135 -3.40 -4.44 -1.29
CA CYS A 135 -3.65 -5.29 -2.45
C CYS A 135 -4.51 -6.51 -2.04
N ASP A 136 -4.64 -7.50 -2.92
CA ASP A 136 -5.23 -8.79 -2.59
C ASP A 136 -4.46 -9.48 -1.46
N LEU A 137 -5.17 -10.28 -0.66
CA LEU A 137 -4.58 -11.14 0.35
C LEU A 137 -4.20 -12.49 -0.29
N SER A 138 -3.09 -13.08 0.16
CA SER A 138 -2.67 -14.40 -0.32
C SER A 138 -3.63 -15.48 0.23
N PRO A 139 -3.88 -16.56 -0.53
CA PRO A 139 -4.53 -17.76 0.04
C PRO A 139 -3.78 -18.36 1.24
N THR A 140 -2.50 -18.00 1.42
CA THR A 140 -1.65 -18.46 2.52
C THR A 140 -1.62 -17.50 3.71
N THR A 141 -2.36 -16.38 3.69
CA THR A 141 -2.41 -15.44 4.82
C THR A 141 -2.90 -16.16 6.09
N PRO A 142 -2.12 -16.15 7.20
CA PRO A 142 -2.56 -16.76 8.45
C PRO A 142 -3.86 -16.15 8.95
N LEU A 143 -4.81 -17.00 9.37
CA LEU A 143 -6.11 -16.53 9.87
C LEU A 143 -5.97 -15.68 11.14
N GLU A 144 -5.00 -16.01 12.00
CA GLU A 144 -4.68 -15.25 13.21
C GLU A 144 -4.26 -13.79 12.93
N ASN A 145 -3.61 -13.55 11.78
CA ASN A 145 -3.28 -12.20 11.34
C ASN A 145 -4.53 -11.43 10.91
N LEU A 146 -5.49 -12.09 10.25
CA LEU A 146 -6.78 -11.47 9.92
C LEU A 146 -7.59 -11.17 11.18
N ASP A 147 -7.60 -12.09 12.14
CA ASP A 147 -8.28 -11.90 13.42
C ASP A 147 -7.70 -10.70 14.19
N ALA A 148 -6.38 -10.56 14.23
CA ALA A 148 -5.70 -9.43 14.86
C ALA A 148 -6.01 -8.10 14.17
N PHE A 149 -6.03 -8.07 12.83
CA PHE A 149 -6.43 -6.91 12.05
C PHE A 149 -7.86 -6.45 12.40
N TYR A 150 -8.83 -7.37 12.40
CA TYR A 150 -10.21 -7.04 12.75
C TYR A 150 -10.41 -6.71 14.22
N LYS A 151 -9.58 -7.25 15.12
CA LYS A 151 -9.56 -6.89 16.53
C LYS A 151 -9.19 -5.42 16.70
N ALA A 152 -8.10 -4.95 16.09
CA ALA A 152 -7.69 -3.54 16.13
C ALA A 152 -8.80 -2.61 15.66
N LEU A 153 -9.46 -2.96 14.53
CA LEU A 153 -10.58 -2.18 14.00
C LEU A 153 -11.75 -2.10 14.98
N LYS A 154 -12.15 -3.24 15.58
CA LYS A 154 -13.25 -3.28 16.57
C LYS A 154 -12.95 -2.43 17.79
N GLU A 155 -11.72 -2.48 18.30
CA GLU A 155 -11.30 -1.70 19.46
C GLU A 155 -11.31 -0.20 19.17
N TYR A 156 -10.77 0.22 18.03
CA TYR A 156 -10.80 1.61 17.59
C TYR A 156 -12.23 2.15 17.44
N MET A 157 -13.10 1.40 16.78
CA MET A 157 -14.50 1.81 16.59
C MET A 157 -15.25 1.91 17.92
N LYS A 158 -14.96 1.01 18.87
CA LYS A 158 -15.53 1.07 20.23
C LYS A 158 -15.06 2.30 20.99
N ALA A 159 -13.81 2.73 20.83
CA ALA A 159 -13.29 3.95 21.43
C ALA A 159 -13.96 5.19 20.82
N LYS A 160 -14.02 5.27 19.49
CA LYS A 160 -14.63 6.37 18.74
C LYS A 160 -16.13 6.59 19.04
N ASN A 161 -16.87 5.51 19.33
CA ASN A 161 -18.30 5.59 19.66
C ASN A 161 -18.59 5.99 21.14
N ARG A 162 -17.54 6.14 21.97
CA ARG A 162 -17.67 6.58 23.37
C ARG A 162 -17.43 8.08 23.56
N GLU A 163 -16.95 8.76 22.51
CA GLU A 163 -16.76 10.22 22.43
C GLU A 163 -18.03 10.90 21.88
#